data_AF-A0A0F9FSW5-F1
#
_entry.id   AF-A0A0F9FSW5-F1
#
_cell.length_a   1.000
_cell.length_b   1.000
_cell.length_c   1.000
_cell.angle_alpha   90.00
_cell.angle_beta   90.00
_cell.angle_gamma   90.00
#
_symmetry.space_group_name_H-M   'P 1'
#
loop_
_entity.id
_entity.type
_entity.pdbx_description
1 polymer ?
#
loop_
_entity_poly.entity_id
_entity_poly.type
_entity_poly.pdbx_seq_one_letter_code
_entity_poly.pdbx_strand_id
1 'polypeptide(L)'
;MTYISEKENVKAKNIFEAIYKDSPIGIELFDSDGKLYDVNNSCMELFGVVNKGDVIGFDLFNDPNMPLEYVSQLKQRKTVKYESVFDFDLVKSQKLYETTKSGKIFIDVLITPLYLENSNKV
;
A
#
# COMPACT_ATOMS: atom_id res chain seq x y z
N MET A 1 -36.55 5.06 -2.32
CA MET A 1 -35.46 4.27 -1.69
C MET A 1 -34.11 4.53 -2.34
N THR A 2 -33.99 4.62 -3.67
CA THR A 2 -32.70 4.83 -4.40
C THR A 2 -31.92 6.10 -3.99
N TYR A 3 -32.61 7.22 -3.73
CA TYR A 3 -31.96 8.48 -3.35
C TYR A 3 -31.27 8.44 -1.96
N ILE A 4 -31.83 7.68 -1.02
CA ILE A 4 -31.25 7.55 0.33
C ILE A 4 -30.01 6.65 0.26
N SER A 5 -30.07 5.53 -0.48
CA SER A 5 -28.93 4.63 -0.67
C SER A 5 -27.76 5.29 -1.42
N GLU A 6 -28.02 6.15 -2.40
CA GLU A 6 -26.94 6.91 -3.07
C GLU A 6 -26.27 7.89 -2.12
N LYS A 7 -27.05 8.62 -1.31
CA LYS A 7 -26.52 9.56 -0.33
C LYS A 7 -25.69 8.87 0.75
N GLU A 8 -26.10 7.68 1.18
CA GLU A 8 -25.33 6.85 2.12
C GLU A 8 -24.02 6.34 1.51
N ASN A 9 -24.03 5.89 0.25
CA ASN A 9 -22.82 5.48 -0.47
C ASN A 9 -21.82 6.64 -0.64
N VAL A 10 -22.31 7.84 -1.00
CA VAL A 10 -21.45 9.02 -1.11
C VAL A 10 -20.84 9.39 0.25
N LYS A 11 -21.64 9.35 1.33
CA LYS A 11 -21.14 9.62 2.67
C LYS A 11 -20.08 8.60 3.11
N ALA A 12 -20.33 7.31 2.88
CA ALA A 12 -19.39 6.25 3.20
C ALA A 12 -18.07 6.40 2.42
N LYS A 13 -18.16 6.70 1.11
CA LYS A 13 -17.00 6.98 0.27
C LYS A 13 -16.19 8.17 0.80
N ASN A 14 -16.85 9.28 1.14
CA ASN A 14 -16.16 10.47 1.65
C ASN A 14 -15.46 10.20 2.99
N ILE A 15 -16.09 9.44 3.89
CA ILE A 15 -15.47 9.04 5.16
C ILE A 15 -14.26 8.15 4.90
N PHE A 16 -14.38 7.16 4.01
CA PHE A 16 -13.26 6.29 3.64
C PHE A 16 -12.10 7.09 3.03
N GLU A 17 -12.40 8.02 2.12
CA GLU A 17 -11.38 8.89 1.53
C GLU A 17 -10.68 9.76 2.58
N ALA A 18 -11.40 10.30 3.55
CA ALA A 18 -10.81 11.08 4.64
C ALA A 18 -9.91 10.19 5.52
N ILE A 19 -10.39 9.02 5.95
CA ILE A 19 -9.58 8.07 6.73
C ILE A 19 -8.33 7.67 5.96
N TYR A 20 -8.43 7.41 4.65
CA TYR A 20 -7.30 7.00 3.83
C TYR A 20 -6.29 8.14 3.61
N LYS A 21 -6.75 9.32 3.20
CA LYS A 21 -5.90 10.47 2.84
C LYS A 21 -5.29 11.17 4.05
N ASP A 22 -6.05 11.29 5.13
CA ASP A 22 -5.66 12.03 6.34
C ASP A 22 -5.12 11.10 7.43
N SER A 23 -4.97 9.80 7.14
CA SER A 23 -4.33 8.84 8.03
C SER A 23 -2.91 9.29 8.36
N PRO A 24 -2.47 9.27 9.64
CA PRO A 24 -1.07 9.55 10.00
C PRO A 24 -0.13 8.39 9.66
N ILE A 25 -0.66 7.21 9.33
CA ILE A 25 0.13 6.05 8.91
C ILE A 25 0.18 5.94 7.39
N GLY A 26 1.30 5.46 6.88
CA GLY A 26 1.43 5.10 5.48
C GLY A 26 0.50 3.94 5.14
N ILE A 27 -0.32 4.11 4.09
CA ILE A 27 -1.21 3.09 3.57
C ILE A 27 -0.87 2.86 2.10
N GLU A 28 -0.70 1.59 1.75
CA GLU A 28 -0.51 1.09 0.39
C GLU A 28 -1.58 0.06 0.09
N LEU A 29 -2.13 0.10 -1.12
CA LEU A 29 -3.05 -0.88 -1.65
C LEU A 29 -2.37 -1.61 -2.79
N PHE A 30 -2.35 -2.94 -2.72
CA PHE A 30 -1.83 -3.79 -3.78
C PHE A 30 -2.96 -4.61 -4.39
N ASP A 31 -2.85 -4.90 -5.68
CA ASP A 31 -3.74 -5.84 -6.36
C ASP A 31 -3.38 -7.31 -6.03
N SER A 32 -4.12 -8.26 -6.61
CA SER A 32 -3.91 -9.68 -6.37
C SER A 32 -2.58 -10.22 -6.89
N ASP A 33 -1.94 -9.53 -7.83
CA ASP A 33 -0.64 -9.88 -8.41
C ASP A 33 0.51 -9.21 -7.65
N GLY A 34 0.21 -8.47 -6.58
CA GLY A 34 1.18 -7.78 -5.74
C GLY A 34 1.67 -6.46 -6.32
N LYS A 35 0.94 -5.88 -7.29
CA LYS A 35 1.27 -4.60 -7.90
C LYS A 35 0.63 -3.46 -7.13
N LEU A 36 1.40 -2.40 -6.88
CA LEU A 36 0.91 -1.22 -6.16
C LEU A 36 -0.22 -0.57 -6.96
N TYR A 37 -1.42 -0.61 -6.39
CA TYR A 37 -2.64 -0.04 -6.94
C TYR A 37 -2.84 1.41 -6.48
N ASP A 38 -2.59 1.70 -5.20
CA ASP A 38 -2.73 3.03 -4.63
C ASP A 38 -1.80 3.21 -3.42
N VAL A 39 -1.47 4.46 -3.10
CA VAL A 39 -0.67 4.88 -1.95
C VAL A 39 -1.21 6.21 -1.41
N ASN A 40 -1.31 6.35 -0.08
CA ASN A 40 -1.78 7.58 0.55
C ASN A 40 -0.67 8.62 0.76
N ASN A 41 -1.06 9.83 1.16
CA ASN A 41 -0.14 10.96 1.32
C ASN A 41 0.96 10.69 2.36
N SER A 42 0.61 10.11 3.50
CA SER A 42 1.61 9.81 4.54
C SER A 42 2.61 8.76 4.11
N CYS A 43 2.22 7.80 3.27
CA CYS A 43 3.14 6.83 2.71
C CYS A 43 4.09 7.47 1.67
N MET A 44 3.55 8.33 0.79
CA MET A 44 4.37 9.13 -0.13
C MET A 44 5.40 9.98 0.62
N GLU A 45 5.00 10.62 1.73
CA GLU A 45 5.91 11.41 2.57
C GLU A 45 6.96 10.54 3.27
N LEU A 46 6.56 9.38 3.81
CA LEU A 46 7.44 8.42 4.48
C LEU A 46 8.54 7.94 3.52
N PHE A 47 8.16 7.55 2.31
CA PHE A 47 9.10 7.03 1.30
C PHE A 47 9.68 8.10 0.37
N GLY A 48 9.30 9.37 0.55
CA GLY A 48 9.80 10.51 -0.24
C GLY A 48 9.46 10.45 -1.73
N VAL A 49 8.29 9.91 -2.07
CA VAL A 49 7.76 9.83 -3.43
C VAL A 49 7.07 11.16 -3.77
N VAL A 50 7.49 11.80 -4.86
CA VAL A 50 6.93 13.10 -5.27
C VAL A 50 5.67 12.93 -6.11
N ASN A 51 5.70 12.02 -7.09
CA ASN A 51 4.55 11.73 -7.93
C ASN A 51 4.09 10.30 -7.69
N LYS A 52 2.82 10.14 -7.30
CA LYS A 52 2.20 8.82 -7.11
C LYS A 52 2.33 7.94 -8.35
N GLY A 53 2.23 8.51 -9.55
CA GLY A 53 2.34 7.77 -10.81
C GLY A 53 3.67 7.05 -11.01
N ASP A 54 4.74 7.51 -10.36
CA ASP A 54 6.08 6.93 -10.49
C ASP A 54 6.22 5.59 -9.74
N VAL A 55 5.29 5.30 -8.81
CA VAL A 55 5.30 4.07 -8.00
C VAL A 55 4.15 3.12 -8.31
N ILE A 56 3.14 3.56 -9.07
CA ILE A 56 2.03 2.67 -9.47
C ILE A 56 2.59 1.49 -10.27
N GLY A 57 2.15 0.28 -9.90
CA GLY A 57 2.64 -0.96 -10.50
C GLY A 57 3.92 -1.51 -9.85
N PHE A 58 4.46 -0.86 -8.82
CA PHE A 58 5.59 -1.39 -8.04
C PHE A 58 5.27 -2.80 -7.52
N ASP A 59 6.25 -3.69 -7.59
CA ASP A 59 6.08 -5.11 -7.27
C ASP A 59 6.51 -5.42 -5.85
N LEU A 60 5.52 -5.58 -4.96
CA LEU A 60 5.76 -5.90 -3.55
C LEU A 60 6.53 -7.20 -3.37
N PHE A 61 6.26 -8.21 -4.20
CA PHE A 61 6.87 -9.53 -4.06
C PHE A 61 8.32 -9.59 -4.54
N ASN A 62 8.76 -8.57 -5.27
CA ASN A 62 10.13 -8.37 -5.72
C ASN A 62 10.84 -7.23 -4.98
N ASP A 63 10.21 -6.63 -3.96
CA ASP A 63 10.86 -5.60 -3.15
C ASP A 63 12.00 -6.19 -2.31
N PRO A 64 13.26 -5.76 -2.52
CA PRO A 64 14.39 -6.22 -1.71
C PRO A 64 14.32 -5.79 -0.24
N ASN A 65 13.50 -4.79 0.11
CA ASN A 65 13.24 -4.41 1.51
C ASN A 65 12.23 -5.34 2.20
N MET A 66 11.60 -6.25 1.47
CA MET A 66 10.63 -7.20 2.01
C MET A 66 11.31 -8.54 2.35
N PRO A 67 11.19 -9.04 3.60
CA PRO A 67 11.71 -10.36 3.94
C PRO A 67 10.96 -11.49 3.18
N LEU A 68 11.72 -12.40 2.56
CA LEU A 68 11.21 -13.48 1.72
C LEU A 68 10.20 -14.41 2.42
N GLU A 69 10.33 -14.57 3.73
CA GLU A 69 9.39 -15.35 4.54
C GLU A 69 7.96 -14.78 4.45
N TYR A 70 7.81 -13.45 4.52
CA TYR A 70 6.52 -12.79 4.50
C TYR A 70 5.90 -12.76 3.10
N VAL A 71 6.72 -12.70 2.03
CA VAL A 71 6.25 -12.86 0.65
C VAL A 71 5.48 -14.18 0.47
N SER A 72 6.02 -15.27 1.00
CA SER A 72 5.39 -16.59 0.92
C SER A 72 4.07 -16.67 1.69
N GLN A 73 3.98 -15.98 2.83
CA GLN A 73 2.76 -15.90 3.63
C GLN A 73 1.68 -15.05 2.95
N LEU A 74 2.05 -13.91 2.37
CA LEU A 74 1.13 -13.06 1.60
C LEU A 74 0.55 -13.79 0.39
N LYS A 75 1.37 -14.54 -0.34
CA LYS A 75 0.89 -15.39 -1.46
C LYS A 75 -0.10 -16.48 -1.01
N GLN A 76 -0.04 -16.89 0.26
CA GLN A 76 -1.02 -17.79 0.89
C GLN A 76 -2.23 -17.05 1.50
N ARG A 77 -2.38 -15.74 1.24
CA ARG A 77 -3.44 -14.88 1.77
C ARG A 77 -3.48 -14.83 3.30
N LYS A 78 -2.31 -14.89 3.93
CA LYS A 78 -2.17 -14.69 5.38
C LYS A 78 -1.85 -13.22 5.67
N THR A 79 -2.37 -12.71 6.77
CA THR A 79 -1.93 -11.43 7.34
C THR A 79 -0.50 -11.59 7.87
N VAL A 80 0.35 -10.62 7.59
CA VAL A 80 1.72 -10.55 8.12
C VAL A 80 1.89 -9.26 8.92
N LYS A 81 2.62 -9.35 10.03
CA LYS A 81 3.08 -8.20 10.81
C LYS A 81 4.56 -8.38 11.11
N TYR A 82 5.36 -7.36 10.84
CA TYR A 82 6.80 -7.42 11.08
C TYR A 82 7.42 -6.04 11.20
N GLU A 83 8.55 -5.98 11.89
CA GLU A 83 9.43 -4.83 11.90
C GLU A 83 10.60 -5.09 10.93
N SER A 84 11.02 -4.07 10.18
CA SER A 84 12.14 -4.18 9.25
C SER A 84 12.91 -2.87 9.12
N VAL A 85 14.13 -2.97 8.61
CA VAL A 85 14.90 -1.82 8.14
C VAL A 85 14.56 -1.61 6.67
N PHE A 86 14.12 -0.40 6.33
CA PHE A 86 13.93 0.03 4.95
C PHE A 86 15.15 0.84 4.51
N ASP A 87 15.74 0.47 3.38
CA ASP A 87 16.98 1.04 2.86
C ASP A 87 16.73 1.83 1.57
N PHE A 88 16.72 3.16 1.68
CA PHE A 88 16.53 4.06 0.55
C PHE A 88 17.71 4.06 -0.43
N ASP A 89 18.91 3.75 0.06
CA ASP A 89 20.08 3.67 -0.81
C ASP A 89 20.00 2.41 -1.69
N LEU A 90 19.43 1.33 -1.15
CA LEU A 90 19.10 0.12 -1.91
C LEU A 90 18.07 0.41 -3.01
N VAL A 91 16.98 1.11 -2.68
CA VAL A 91 15.94 1.55 -3.64
C VAL A 91 16.56 2.28 -4.82
N LYS A 92 17.43 3.27 -4.56
CA LYS A 92 18.12 4.05 -5.60
C LYS A 92 19.09 3.19 -6.41
N SER A 93 19.88 2.35 -5.75
CA SER A 93 20.89 1.51 -6.42
C SER A 93 20.27 0.52 -7.41
N GLN A 94 19.08 0.01 -7.08
CA GLN A 94 18.34 -0.95 -7.91
C GLN A 94 17.31 -0.28 -8.84
N LYS A 95 17.20 1.06 -8.80
CA LYS A 95 16.26 1.85 -9.62
C LYS A 95 14.81 1.38 -9.49
N LEU A 96 14.40 1.08 -8.27
CA LEU A 96 13.05 0.60 -7.99
C LEU A 96 11.99 1.68 -8.22
N TYR A 97 12.26 2.87 -7.70
CA TYR A 97 11.49 4.10 -7.93
C TYR A 97 12.33 5.31 -7.49
N GLU A 98 11.91 6.51 -7.91
CA GLU A 98 12.55 7.76 -7.50
C GLU A 98 12.12 8.17 -6.09
N THR A 99 13.09 8.37 -5.20
CA THR A 99 12.85 8.80 -3.82
C THR A 99 13.75 9.97 -3.42
N THR A 100 13.18 10.92 -2.68
CA THR A 100 13.90 12.04 -2.07
C THR A 100 14.58 11.69 -0.74
N LYS A 101 14.28 10.52 -0.15
CA LYS A 101 14.92 10.05 1.10
C LYS A 101 16.27 9.40 0.81
N SER A 102 17.10 9.24 1.84
CA SER A 102 18.40 8.56 1.77
C SER A 102 18.67 7.84 3.09
N GLY A 103 19.61 6.89 3.09
CA GLY A 103 19.94 6.10 4.27
C GLY A 103 18.86 5.09 4.62
N LYS A 104 18.67 4.83 5.92
CA LYS A 104 17.80 3.75 6.41
C LYS A 104 16.82 4.25 7.46
N ILE A 105 15.64 3.66 7.49
CA ILE A 105 14.64 3.84 8.54
C ILE A 105 14.21 2.49 9.11
N PHE A 106 13.64 2.51 10.31
CA PHE A 106 12.97 1.35 10.88
C PHE A 106 11.46 1.53 10.69
N ILE A 107 10.77 0.48 10.23
CA ILE A 107 9.34 0.48 9.97
C ILE A 107 8.65 -0.70 10.68
N ASP A 108 7.45 -0.47 11.21
CA ASP A 108 6.49 -1.51 11.60
C ASP A 108 5.47 -1.65 10.47
N VAL A 109 5.33 -2.85 9.93
CA VAL A 109 4.55 -3.16 8.73
C VAL A 109 3.47 -4.16 9.08
N LEU A 110 2.22 -3.85 8.71
CA LEU A 110 1.07 -4.74 8.79
C LEU A 110 0.41 -4.82 7.42
N ILE A 111 0.37 -6.02 6.83
CA ILE A 111 -0.27 -6.25 5.53
C ILE A 111 -1.36 -7.31 5.71
N THR A 112 -2.59 -6.95 5.33
CA THR A 112 -3.76 -7.82 5.44
C THR A 112 -4.45 -7.92 4.08
N PRO A 113 -4.73 -9.13 3.58
CA PRO A 113 -5.53 -9.31 2.37
C PRO A 113 -6.93 -8.73 2.53
N LEU A 114 -7.35 -7.93 1.55
CA LEU A 114 -8.70 -7.36 1.51
C LEU A 114 -9.62 -8.21 0.63
N TYR A 115 -10.81 -8.50 1.13
CA TYR A 115 -11.85 -9.23 0.41
C TYR A 115 -12.99 -8.28 0.10
N LEU A 116 -13.15 -7.91 -1.15
CA LEU A 116 -14.30 -7.14 -1.61
C LEU A 116 -15.45 -8.10 -1.88
N GLU A 117 -16.54 -8.00 -1.11
CA GLU A 117 -17.79 -8.69 -1.45
C GLU A 117 -18.39 -8.04 -2.70
N ASN A 118 -18.02 -8.55 -3.89
CA ASN A 118 -18.79 -8.57 -5.15
C ASN A 118 -17.91 -8.94 -6.37
N SER A 119 -17.20 -10.08 -6.34
CA SER A 119 -16.52 -10.63 -7.53
C SER A 119 -17.10 -11.95 -8.04
N ASN A 120 -18.14 -12.49 -7.38
CA ASN A 120 -18.79 -13.75 -7.75
C ASN A 120 -20.31 -13.56 -7.89
N LYS A 121 -20.74 -12.79 -8.89
CA LYS A 121 -22.02 -13.03 -9.56
C LYS A 121 -21.71 -13.31 -11.02
N VAL A 122 -21.39 -14.57 -11.30
CA VAL A 122 -21.57 -15.18 -12.62
C VAL A 122 -22.97 -15.74 -12.67
#